data_AF-A0A942NST3-F1
#
_entry.id   AF-A0A942NST3-F1
#
_cell.length_a   1.000
_cell.length_b   1.000
_cell.length_c   1.000
_cell.angle_alpha   90.00
_cell.angle_beta   90.00
_cell.angle_gamma   90.00
#
_symmetry.space_group_name_H-M   'P 1'
#
loop_
_entity.id
_entity.type
_entity.pdbx_description
1 polymer ?
#
loop_
_entity_poly.entity_id
_entity_poly.type
_entity_poly.pdbx_seq_one_letter_code
_entity_poly.pdbx_strand_id
1 'polypeptide(L)'
;MRKKRPASKPNKKIAPQKPVERNTPQAEYLDELSPEARIEQLVAQSASFSGPIPHPEIFRQYANVIPDAPERILKVFEDDSKHVRDIAVKALQAQIEDNRRAHWMAWSLVVIAFISSLLLAWKDKDILAGTLIGTTLTAIVIGFLKSRNHEKA
;
A
#
# COMPACT_ATOMS: atom_id res chain seq x y z
N MET A 1 -45.62 18.18 4.30
CA MET A 1 -44.94 19.01 5.32
C MET A 1 -44.17 18.10 6.28
N ARG A 2 -42.82 18.11 6.27
CA ARG A 2 -41.95 17.26 7.11
C ARG A 2 -41.33 18.11 8.23
N LYS A 3 -41.43 17.65 9.48
CA LYS A 3 -40.94 18.34 10.71
C LYS A 3 -39.41 18.37 10.77
N LYS A 4 -38.84 19.53 11.14
CA LYS A 4 -37.40 19.82 11.29
C LYS A 4 -36.85 19.25 12.62
N ARG A 5 -35.63 18.71 12.59
CA ARG A 5 -34.83 18.32 13.77
C ARG A 5 -34.09 19.55 14.34
N PRO A 6 -33.89 19.69 15.68
CA PRO A 6 -33.13 20.79 16.25
C PRO A 6 -31.63 20.50 16.34
N ALA A 7 -30.87 21.58 16.47
CA ALA A 7 -29.46 21.76 16.17
C ALA A 7 -28.48 21.31 17.28
N SER A 8 -27.27 20.90 16.88
CA SER A 8 -26.10 20.69 17.72
C SER A 8 -25.20 21.95 17.77
N LYS A 9 -24.68 22.25 18.97
CA LYS A 9 -23.62 23.25 19.27
C LYS A 9 -22.82 22.71 20.48
N PRO A 10 -21.63 23.23 20.83
CA PRO A 10 -20.53 23.78 20.02
C PRO A 10 -19.11 23.33 20.49
N ASN A 11 -18.09 23.54 19.65
CA ASN A 11 -16.72 24.07 19.96
C ASN A 11 -15.82 23.41 21.05
N LYS A 12 -14.55 23.09 20.72
CA LYS A 12 -13.34 23.77 21.26
C LYS A 12 -12.03 23.15 20.72
N LYS A 13 -11.10 24.04 20.41
CA LYS A 13 -9.75 23.85 19.83
C LYS A 13 -8.88 22.89 20.66
N ILE A 14 -8.14 21.98 20.00
CA ILE A 14 -7.08 21.17 20.60
C ILE A 14 -5.76 21.91 20.41
N ALA A 15 -5.15 22.33 21.52
CA ALA A 15 -3.78 22.82 21.60
C ALA A 15 -2.89 21.73 22.23
N PRO A 16 -1.58 21.69 21.92
CA PRO A 16 -0.73 20.53 22.18
C PRO A 16 -0.40 20.37 23.67
N GLN A 17 -0.62 19.17 24.21
CA GLN A 17 -0.24 18.82 25.58
C GLN A 17 1.23 18.38 25.61
N LYS A 18 1.98 18.94 26.58
CA LYS A 18 3.42 18.74 26.83
C LYS A 18 3.74 17.30 27.29
N PRO A 19 5.01 16.85 27.16
CA PRO A 19 5.44 15.50 27.54
C PRO A 19 5.29 15.30 29.05
N VAL A 20 4.51 14.29 29.47
CA VAL A 20 4.37 13.94 30.89
C VAL A 20 5.54 13.07 31.30
N GLU A 21 6.26 13.60 32.27
CA GLU A 21 7.52 13.14 32.85
C GLU A 21 7.34 11.81 33.61
N ARG A 22 8.18 10.85 33.25
CA ARG A 22 8.37 9.55 33.90
C ARG A 22 8.90 9.78 35.31
N ASN A 23 8.14 9.43 36.36
CA ASN A 23 8.61 9.00 37.69
C ASN A 23 7.45 8.37 38.50
N THR A 24 7.53 7.05 38.76
CA THR A 24 6.59 6.20 39.50
C THR A 24 6.61 6.57 41.00
N PRO A 25 5.46 6.58 41.72
CA PRO A 25 4.93 5.35 42.31
C PRO A 25 3.43 5.13 41.97
N GLN A 26 3.15 4.35 40.92
CA GLN A 26 1.80 3.91 40.52
C GLN A 26 1.29 2.71 41.35
N ALA A 27 1.80 2.51 42.56
CA ALA A 27 1.37 1.41 43.42
C ALA A 27 0.12 1.77 44.25
N GLU A 28 -0.14 3.06 44.48
CA GLU A 28 -1.22 3.52 45.37
C GLU A 28 -2.61 3.62 44.68
N TYR A 29 -2.65 3.66 43.34
CA TYR A 29 -3.90 3.96 42.59
C TYR A 29 -4.70 2.73 42.16
N LEU A 30 -4.24 1.53 42.51
CA LEU A 30 -4.89 0.30 42.06
C LEU A 30 -6.07 -0.12 42.96
N ASP A 31 -6.19 0.41 44.17
CA ASP A 31 -7.17 -0.09 45.15
C ASP A 31 -8.61 0.39 44.93
N GLU A 32 -8.82 1.38 44.05
CA GLU A 32 -10.15 1.94 43.75
C GLU A 32 -10.76 1.48 42.41
N LEU A 33 -10.08 0.61 41.65
CA LEU A 33 -10.60 0.12 40.39
C LEU A 33 -11.39 -1.19 40.55
N SER A 34 -12.67 -1.12 40.16
CA SER A 34 -13.60 -2.26 40.09
C SER A 34 -12.93 -3.53 39.53
N PRO A 35 -13.19 -4.71 40.12
CA PRO A 35 -12.57 -5.98 39.70
C PRO A 35 -12.70 -6.27 38.20
N GLU A 36 -13.75 -5.76 37.56
CA GLU A 36 -14.00 -5.94 36.12
C GLU A 36 -13.02 -5.15 35.24
N ALA A 37 -12.63 -3.94 35.66
CA ALA A 37 -11.66 -3.10 34.93
C ALA A 37 -10.22 -3.63 35.06
N ARG A 38 -9.90 -4.36 36.15
CA ARG A 38 -8.61 -5.05 36.29
C ARG A 38 -8.46 -6.20 35.30
N ILE A 39 -9.54 -6.95 35.04
CA ILE A 39 -9.52 -8.06 34.08
C ILE A 39 -9.35 -7.52 32.66
N GLU A 40 -10.04 -6.44 32.30
CA GLU A 40 -9.89 -5.81 30.98
C GLU A 40 -8.48 -5.23 30.75
N GLN A 41 -7.87 -4.60 31.76
CA GLN A 41 -6.50 -4.09 31.63
C GLN A 41 -5.44 -5.20 31.59
N LEU A 42 -5.59 -6.27 32.35
CA LEU A 42 -4.67 -7.42 32.32
C LEU A 42 -4.73 -8.14 30.95
N VAL A 43 -5.91 -8.24 30.35
CA VAL A 43 -6.09 -8.82 29.00
C VAL A 43 -5.57 -7.88 27.91
N ALA A 44 -5.70 -6.57 28.08
CA ALA A 44 -5.13 -5.59 27.16
C ALA A 44 -3.59 -5.52 27.21
N GLN A 45 -2.99 -5.87 28.36
CA GLN A 45 -1.54 -5.86 28.56
C GLN A 45 -0.89 -7.19 28.14
N SER A 46 -1.65 -8.29 28.10
CA SER A 46 -1.20 -9.55 27.52
C SER A 46 -1.11 -9.48 25.99
N ALA A 47 0.07 -9.04 25.52
CA ALA A 47 0.67 -9.42 24.24
C ALA A 47 -0.13 -9.13 22.95
N SER A 48 -0.38 -7.85 22.68
CA SER A 48 -0.48 -7.36 21.30
C SER A 48 0.90 -7.41 20.62
N PHE A 49 1.42 -8.60 20.34
CA PHE A 49 2.60 -8.76 19.49
C PHE A 49 2.14 -9.10 18.08
N SER A 50 2.16 -8.09 17.19
CA SER A 50 1.93 -8.29 15.76
C SER A 50 3.28 -8.36 15.07
N GLY A 51 3.66 -9.57 14.72
CA GLY A 51 4.89 -9.87 14.00
C GLY A 51 4.97 -11.37 13.73
N PRO A 52 5.75 -11.80 12.73
CA PRO A 52 5.88 -13.22 12.39
C PRO A 52 6.64 -14.01 13.47
N ILE A 53 7.36 -13.32 14.37
CA ILE A 53 8.17 -13.91 15.43
C ILE A 53 7.30 -14.11 16.70
N PRO A 54 7.44 -15.20 17.46
CA PRO A 54 6.70 -15.36 18.71
C PRO A 54 7.08 -14.28 19.75
N HIS A 55 6.18 -14.02 20.71
CA HIS A 55 6.42 -13.06 21.79
C HIS A 55 7.80 -13.32 22.44
N PRO A 56 8.62 -12.28 22.72
CA PRO A 56 10.01 -12.44 23.16
C PRO A 56 10.16 -13.31 24.41
N GLU A 57 9.15 -13.34 25.28
CA GLU A 57 9.11 -14.19 26.46
C GLU A 57 8.97 -15.67 26.11
N ILE A 58 8.11 -16.02 25.15
CA ILE A 58 7.93 -17.38 24.63
C ILE A 58 9.15 -17.79 23.80
N PHE A 59 9.73 -16.85 23.05
CA PHE A 59 10.95 -17.08 22.27
C PHE A 59 12.13 -17.53 23.14
N ARG A 60 12.29 -16.94 24.33
CA ARG A 60 13.28 -17.37 25.33
C ARG A 60 12.97 -18.75 25.91
N GLN A 61 11.69 -19.10 26.08
CA GLN A 61 11.29 -20.42 26.58
C GLN A 61 11.66 -21.55 25.59
N TYR A 62 11.69 -21.29 24.28
CA TYR A 62 12.15 -22.28 23.31
C TYR A 62 13.62 -22.69 23.52
N ALA A 63 14.48 -21.77 23.97
CA ALA A 63 15.87 -22.08 24.31
C ALA A 63 15.98 -23.09 25.46
N ASN A 64 15.01 -23.07 26.39
CA ASN A 64 14.98 -23.98 27.54
C ASN A 64 14.57 -25.41 27.16
N VAL A 65 13.83 -25.59 26.05
CA VAL A 65 13.40 -26.91 25.55
C VAL A 65 14.40 -27.45 24.54
N ILE A 66 14.86 -26.62 23.62
CA ILE A 66 15.85 -26.95 22.60
C ILE A 66 16.84 -25.76 22.50
N PRO A 67 18.10 -25.91 22.93
CA PRO A 67 19.07 -24.80 22.99
C PRO A 67 19.25 -24.07 21.65
N ASP A 68 19.17 -24.81 20.54
CA ASP A 68 19.36 -24.33 19.16
C ASP A 68 18.04 -23.84 18.49
N ALA A 69 16.88 -23.97 19.15
CA ALA A 69 15.62 -23.57 18.55
C ALA A 69 15.53 -22.07 18.22
N PRO A 70 15.96 -21.12 19.08
CA PRO A 70 15.90 -19.70 18.77
C PRO A 70 16.67 -19.34 17.48
N GLU A 71 17.87 -19.89 17.30
CA GLU A 71 18.72 -19.59 16.14
C GLU A 71 18.14 -20.17 14.85
N ARG A 72 17.65 -21.42 14.86
CA ARG A 72 16.97 -22.00 13.70
C ARG A 72 15.72 -21.21 13.31
N ILE A 73 14.94 -20.77 14.29
CA ILE A 73 13.73 -19.99 14.05
C ILE A 73 14.10 -18.66 13.36
N LEU A 74 15.10 -17.94 13.87
CA LEU A 74 15.58 -16.70 13.23
C LEU A 74 16.11 -16.95 11.82
N LYS A 75 16.86 -18.03 11.62
CA LYS A 75 17.39 -18.39 10.30
C LYS A 75 16.27 -18.66 9.28
N VAL A 76 15.25 -19.41 9.67
CA VAL A 76 14.06 -19.65 8.83
C VAL A 76 13.37 -18.33 8.50
N PHE A 77 13.20 -17.44 9.48
CA PHE A 77 12.60 -16.13 9.23
C PHE A 77 13.42 -15.24 8.29
N GLU A 78 14.75 -15.24 8.43
CA GLU A 78 15.63 -14.50 7.54
C GLU A 78 15.55 -15.02 6.10
N ASP A 79 15.55 -16.34 5.94
CA ASP A 79 15.48 -16.98 4.63
C ASP A 79 14.11 -16.78 3.98
N ASP A 80 13.01 -16.88 4.74
CA ASP A 80 11.67 -16.51 4.28
C ASP A 80 11.61 -15.04 3.87
N SER A 81 12.18 -14.14 4.67
CA SER A 81 12.21 -12.71 4.36
C SER A 81 13.02 -12.43 3.10
N LYS A 82 14.14 -13.13 2.86
CA LYS A 82 14.91 -13.04 1.62
C LYS A 82 14.08 -13.56 0.44
N HIS A 83 13.43 -14.71 0.58
CA HIS A 83 12.61 -15.30 -0.46
C HIS A 83 11.43 -14.39 -0.87
N VAL A 84 10.73 -13.81 0.11
CA VAL A 84 9.64 -12.86 -0.15
C VAL A 84 10.15 -11.62 -0.88
N ARG A 85 11.31 -11.07 -0.48
CA ARG A 85 11.93 -9.95 -1.21
C ARG A 85 12.33 -10.34 -2.63
N ASP A 86 12.91 -11.52 -2.82
CA ASP A 86 13.31 -11.99 -4.15
C ASP A 86 12.11 -12.18 -5.08
N ILE A 87 10.99 -12.73 -4.57
CA ILE A 87 9.74 -12.81 -5.33
C ILE A 87 9.24 -11.41 -5.67
N ALA A 88 9.23 -10.48 -4.72
CA ALA A 88 8.79 -9.11 -4.96
C ALA A 88 9.65 -8.42 -6.03
N VAL A 89 10.96 -8.58 -5.98
CA VAL A 89 11.90 -8.04 -6.98
C VAL A 89 11.65 -8.67 -8.35
N LYS A 90 11.52 -10.00 -8.43
CA LYS A 90 11.24 -10.70 -9.70
C LYS A 90 9.89 -10.31 -10.29
N ALA A 91 8.86 -10.14 -9.46
CA ALA A 91 7.55 -9.68 -9.89
C ALA A 91 7.61 -8.26 -10.46
N LEU A 92 8.33 -7.35 -9.81
CA LEU A 92 8.57 -5.99 -10.31
C LEU A 92 9.36 -6.01 -11.63
N GLN A 93 10.41 -6.82 -11.72
CA GLN A 93 11.19 -6.97 -12.96
C GLN A 93 10.33 -7.49 -14.11
N ALA A 94 9.51 -8.51 -13.87
CA ALA A 94 8.58 -9.03 -14.87
C ALA A 94 7.61 -7.95 -15.35
N GLN A 95 7.05 -7.15 -14.44
CA GLN A 95 6.19 -6.01 -14.82
C GLN A 95 6.94 -4.98 -15.66
N ILE A 96 8.18 -4.63 -15.30
CA ILE A 96 9.00 -3.67 -16.06
C ILE A 96 9.28 -4.20 -17.47
N GLU A 97 9.61 -5.48 -17.59
CA GLU A 97 9.89 -6.11 -18.88
C GLU A 97 8.66 -6.18 -19.77
N ASP A 98 7.50 -6.56 -19.21
CA ASP A 98 6.23 -6.58 -19.93
C ASP A 98 5.86 -5.17 -20.41
N ASN A 99 6.02 -4.17 -19.54
CA ASN A 99 5.73 -2.78 -19.90
C ASN A 99 6.70 -2.27 -20.97
N ARG A 100 7.98 -2.66 -20.93
CA ARG A 100 8.97 -2.31 -21.96
C ARG A 100 8.59 -2.90 -23.32
N ARG A 101 8.13 -4.16 -23.36
CA ARG A 101 7.66 -4.80 -24.59
C ARG A 101 6.40 -4.11 -25.12
N ALA A 102 5.45 -3.79 -24.26
CA ALA A 102 4.21 -3.11 -24.62
C ALA A 102 4.48 -1.71 -25.21
N HIS A 103 5.36 -0.92 -24.58
CA HIS A 103 5.73 0.40 -25.10
C HIS A 103 6.40 0.32 -26.47
N TRP A 104 7.28 -0.68 -26.70
CA TRP A 104 7.91 -0.89 -28.00
C TRP A 104 6.90 -1.25 -29.08
N MET A 105 5.93 -2.13 -28.78
CA MET A 105 4.86 -2.47 -29.71
C MET A 105 3.98 -1.26 -30.03
N ALA A 106 3.58 -0.50 -29.01
CA ALA A 106 2.78 0.72 -29.19
C ALA A 106 3.51 1.77 -30.03
N TRP A 107 4.79 2.02 -29.75
CA TRP A 107 5.61 2.95 -30.52
C TRP A 107 5.70 2.52 -32.00
N SER A 108 5.95 1.23 -32.26
CA SER A 108 6.01 0.72 -33.65
C SER A 108 4.71 0.94 -34.42
N LEU A 109 3.56 0.74 -33.77
CA LEU A 109 2.24 0.91 -34.38
C LEU A 109 1.96 2.38 -34.72
N VAL A 110 2.34 3.29 -33.84
CA VAL A 110 2.25 4.74 -34.08
C VAL A 110 3.13 5.14 -35.27
N VAL A 111 4.37 4.67 -35.32
CA VAL A 111 5.28 4.96 -36.45
C VAL A 111 4.72 4.47 -37.78
N ILE A 112 4.16 3.25 -37.82
CA ILE A 112 3.53 2.70 -39.03
C ILE A 112 2.33 3.53 -39.46
N ALA A 113 1.49 3.97 -38.51
CA ALA A 113 0.34 4.83 -38.81
C ALA A 113 0.76 6.19 -39.37
N PHE A 114 1.83 6.79 -38.83
CA PHE A 114 2.40 8.03 -39.34
C PHE A 114 2.95 7.88 -40.76
N ILE A 115 3.73 6.83 -41.02
CA ILE A 115 4.28 6.54 -42.37
C ILE A 115 3.12 6.33 -43.35
N SER A 116 2.11 5.56 -42.96
CA SER A 116 0.93 5.29 -43.80
C SER A 116 0.17 6.57 -44.14
N SER A 117 0.01 7.48 -43.17
CA SER A 117 -0.63 8.77 -43.41
C SER A 117 0.20 9.65 -44.37
N LEU A 118 1.52 9.68 -44.20
CA LEU A 118 2.41 10.44 -45.07
C LEU A 118 2.37 9.94 -46.52
N LEU A 119 2.31 8.61 -46.72
CA LEU A 119 2.14 8.00 -48.03
C LEU A 119 0.78 8.33 -48.66
N LEU A 120 -0.27 8.47 -47.85
CA LEU A 120 -1.60 8.85 -48.31
C LEU A 120 -1.68 10.32 -48.72
N ALA A 121 -1.04 11.20 -47.95
CA ALA A 121 -0.91 12.62 -48.28
C ALA A 121 -0.14 12.81 -49.59
N TRP A 122 0.91 12.03 -49.83
CA TRP A 122 1.66 12.11 -51.09
C TRP A 122 0.85 11.66 -52.33
N LYS A 123 -0.24 10.92 -52.14
CA LYS A 123 -1.18 10.54 -53.22
C LYS A 123 -2.38 11.49 -53.34
N ASP A 124 -2.26 12.73 -52.85
CA ASP A 124 -3.30 13.77 -52.83
C ASP A 124 -4.59 13.36 -52.10
N LYS A 125 -4.49 12.44 -51.13
CA LYS A 125 -5.62 11.98 -50.29
C LYS A 125 -5.62 12.67 -48.93
N ASP A 126 -5.57 13.99 -48.92
CA ASP A 126 -5.38 14.81 -47.71
C ASP A 126 -6.46 14.58 -46.64
N ILE A 127 -7.72 14.42 -47.04
CA ILE A 127 -8.84 14.16 -46.12
C ILE A 127 -8.65 12.81 -45.40
N LEU A 128 -8.18 11.77 -46.11
CA LEU A 128 -7.96 10.46 -45.50
C LEU A 128 -6.71 10.48 -44.61
N ALA A 129 -5.65 11.18 -45.01
CA ALA A 129 -4.45 11.37 -44.19
C ALA A 129 -4.76 12.11 -42.88
N GLY A 130 -5.56 13.18 -42.96
CA GLY A 130 -5.99 13.97 -41.81
C GLY A 130 -6.87 13.21 -40.84
N THR A 131 -7.86 12.46 -41.34
CA THR A 131 -8.73 11.62 -40.50
C THR A 131 -7.96 10.49 -39.81
N LEU A 132 -6.99 9.87 -40.49
CA LEU A 132 -6.14 8.83 -39.90
C LEU A 132 -5.26 9.35 -38.75
N ILE A 133 -4.59 10.49 -38.95
CA ILE A 133 -3.78 11.12 -37.89
C ILE A 133 -4.67 11.61 -36.74
N GLY A 134 -5.79 12.26 -37.06
CA GLY A 134 -6.73 12.78 -36.06
C GLY A 134 -7.33 11.69 -35.17
N THR A 135 -7.74 10.57 -35.75
CA THR A 135 -8.24 9.41 -35.00
C THR A 135 -7.16 8.77 -34.14
N THR A 136 -5.94 8.64 -34.67
CA THR A 136 -4.79 8.09 -33.93
C THR A 136 -4.44 8.94 -32.70
N LEU A 137 -4.35 10.27 -32.85
CA LEU A 137 -4.11 11.20 -31.74
C LEU A 137 -5.22 11.14 -30.69
N THR A 138 -6.48 11.12 -31.14
CA THR A 138 -7.64 11.01 -30.24
C THR A 138 -7.60 9.73 -29.41
N ALA A 139 -7.27 8.59 -30.05
CA ALA A 139 -7.14 7.31 -29.36
C ALA A 139 -6.01 7.32 -28.31
N ILE A 140 -4.87 7.94 -28.61
CA ILE A 140 -3.75 8.08 -27.67
C ILE A 140 -4.16 8.92 -26.46
N VAL A 141 -4.84 10.06 -26.67
CA VAL A 141 -5.31 10.92 -25.58
C VAL A 141 -6.33 10.21 -24.69
N ILE A 142 -7.28 9.49 -25.28
CA ILE A 142 -8.27 8.69 -24.53
C ILE A 142 -7.57 7.59 -23.71
N GLY A 143 -6.61 6.88 -24.32
CA GLY A 143 -5.82 5.85 -23.64
C GLY A 143 -5.06 6.41 -22.43
N PHE A 144 -4.42 7.57 -22.60
CA PHE A 144 -3.70 8.25 -21.52
C PHE A 144 -4.62 8.72 -20.39
N LEU A 145 -5.76 9.33 -20.75
CA LEU A 145 -6.74 9.78 -19.75
C LEU A 145 -7.31 8.60 -18.96
N LYS A 146 -7.60 7.47 -19.62
CA LYS A 146 -8.07 6.25 -18.95
C LYS A 146 -6.99 5.67 -18.03
N SER A 147 -5.73 5.61 -18.48
CA SER A 147 -4.61 5.12 -17.68
C SER A 147 -4.46 5.89 -16.37
N ARG A 148 -4.62 7.21 -16.40
CA ARG A 148 -4.49 8.07 -15.20
C ARG A 148 -5.61 7.87 -14.17
N ASN A 149 -6.78 7.37 -14.61
CA ASN A 149 -7.91 7.12 -13.71
C ASN A 149 -7.75 5.80 -12.94
N HIS A 150 -7.01 4.82 -13.46
CA HIS A 150 -6.74 3.55 -12.78
C HIS A 150 -5.75 3.70 -11.61
N GLU A 151 -5.00 4.80 -11.52
CA GLU A 151 -4.08 5.08 -10.40
C GLU A 151 -4.80 5.62 -9.15
N LYS A 152 -6.07 6.04 -9.28
CA LYS A 152 -6.85 6.66 -8.20
C LYS A 152 -8.00 5.82 -7.65
N ALA A 153 -8.19 4.60 -8.16
CA ALA A 153 -9.25 3.67 -7.77
C ALA A 153 -8.63 2.47 -7.04
#